data_AF-A0A7G6DZZ6-F1
#
_entry.id   AF-A0A7G6DZZ6-F1
#
_cell.length_a   1.000
_cell.length_b   1.000
_cell.length_c   1.000
_cell.angle_alpha   90.00
_cell.angle_beta   90.00
_cell.angle_gamma   90.00
#
_symmetry.space_group_name_H-M   'P 1'
#
loop_
_entity.id
_entity.type
_entity.pdbx_description
1 polymer ?
#
loop_
_entity_poly.entity_id
_entity_poly.type
_entity_poly.pdbx_seq_one_letter_code
_entity_poly.pdbx_strand_id
1 'polypeptide(L)'
;MKDLCNNRGGAIVIVMLILLPFLLITSINMNEERRLAGGSNINLKSTVEMAAKSAAMGVTEQSQANGTPMIDYSMAHENFKRILIRNLALNEDMTPKEKSIVKNVNYYLLICNGTNSFGLKEGYIISFKDGMLATQELSTGNLPKSFGVNENFDINGEGPKVNLDKPGVIAIIEAEITPAVVMPKGEKTKRWAAAKIMSTTHRL
;
A
#
# COMPACT_ATOMS: atom_id res chain seq x y z
N MET A 1 4.94 23.31 -57.92
CA MET A 1 4.51 21.96 -57.51
C MET A 1 5.05 20.90 -58.49
N LYS A 2 6.37 20.76 -58.65
CA LYS A 2 6.93 19.81 -59.62
C LYS A 2 8.17 19.06 -59.09
N ASP A 3 8.23 18.83 -57.78
CA ASP A 3 9.30 18.05 -57.13
C ASP A 3 8.77 16.85 -56.32
N LEU A 4 7.48 16.54 -56.40
CA LEU A 4 6.92 15.33 -55.78
C LEU A 4 7.08 14.06 -56.64
N CYS A 5 7.66 14.17 -57.85
CA CYS A 5 7.80 13.07 -58.80
C CYS A 5 9.24 12.54 -58.93
N ASN A 6 10.00 12.51 -57.83
CA ASN A 6 11.11 11.57 -57.72
C ASN A 6 10.62 10.38 -56.89
N ASN A 7 10.18 9.31 -57.55
CA ASN A 7 9.51 8.14 -56.93
C ASN A 7 10.29 7.51 -55.76
N ARG A 8 11.60 7.73 -55.67
CA ARG A 8 12.44 7.28 -54.55
C ARG A 8 12.37 8.19 -53.32
N GLY A 9 12.28 9.51 -53.52
CA GLY A 9 12.20 10.49 -52.44
C GLY A 9 10.83 10.54 -51.77
N GLY A 10 9.75 10.46 -52.56
CA GLY A 10 8.38 10.43 -52.04
C GLY A 10 8.09 9.22 -51.16
N ALA A 11 8.59 8.03 -51.53
CA ALA A 11 8.45 6.81 -50.73
C ALA A 11 9.13 6.92 -49.36
N ILE A 12 10.34 7.50 -49.29
CA ILE A 12 11.06 7.73 -48.03
C ILE A 12 10.29 8.70 -47.13
N VAL A 13 9.74 9.78 -47.71
CA VAL A 13 8.95 10.76 -46.96
C VAL A 13 7.68 10.11 -46.39
N ILE A 14 6.96 9.31 -47.18
CA ILE A 14 5.76 8.59 -46.72
C ILE A 14 6.10 7.60 -45.59
N VAL A 15 7.18 6.84 -45.74
CA VAL A 15 7.65 5.92 -44.69
C VAL A 15 8.02 6.68 -43.42
N MET A 16 8.74 7.80 -43.51
CA MET A 16 9.05 8.63 -42.35
C MET A 16 7.79 9.21 -41.68
N LEU A 17 6.80 9.63 -42.46
CA LEU A 17 5.57 10.22 -41.96
C LEU A 17 4.71 9.22 -41.17
N ILE A 18 4.83 7.93 -41.48
CA ILE A 18 4.19 6.83 -40.73
C ILE A 18 5.07 6.35 -39.58
N LEU A 19 6.38 6.28 -39.80
CA LEU A 19 7.33 5.78 -38.81
C LEU A 19 7.45 6.70 -37.60
N LEU A 20 7.43 8.02 -37.81
CA LEU A 20 7.58 9.01 -36.74
C LEU A 20 6.43 8.93 -35.70
N PRO A 21 5.14 8.96 -36.08
CA PRO A 21 4.06 8.78 -35.11
C PRO A 21 4.10 7.39 -34.46
N PHE A 22 4.50 6.34 -35.19
CA PHE A 22 4.67 5.00 -34.61
C PHE A 22 5.77 4.96 -33.54
N LEU A 23 6.93 5.56 -33.80
CA LEU A 23 8.02 5.68 -32.83
C LEU A 23 7.60 6.49 -31.59
N LEU A 24 6.83 7.56 -31.79
CA LEU A 24 6.29 8.34 -30.67
C LEU A 24 5.32 7.52 -29.80
N ILE A 25 4.39 6.79 -30.41
CA ILE A 25 3.45 5.93 -29.69
C ILE A 25 4.20 4.85 -28.90
N THR A 26 5.15 4.16 -29.53
CA THR A 26 5.94 3.12 -28.85
C THR A 26 6.77 3.69 -27.70
N SER A 27 7.42 4.84 -27.88
CA SER A 27 8.19 5.51 -26.83
C SER A 27 7.31 5.93 -25.64
N ILE A 28 6.13 6.50 -25.90
CA ILE A 28 5.16 6.87 -24.87
C ILE A 28 4.70 5.63 -24.08
N ASN A 29 4.35 4.55 -24.78
CA ASN A 29 3.93 3.30 -24.13
C ASN A 29 5.03 2.69 -23.25
N MET A 30 6.27 2.62 -23.75
CA MET A 30 7.40 2.08 -22.98
C MET A 30 7.71 2.92 -21.72
N ASN A 31 7.59 4.26 -21.83
CA ASN A 31 7.80 5.14 -20.68
C ASN A 31 6.66 5.04 -19.65
N GLU A 32 5.42 4.86 -20.13
CA GLU A 32 4.25 4.69 -19.26
C GLU A 32 4.30 3.36 -18.49
N GLU A 33 4.66 2.26 -19.16
CA GLU A 33 4.87 0.97 -18.49
C GLU A 33 5.93 1.06 -17.39
N ARG A 34 7.05 1.74 -17.65
CA ARG A 34 8.10 1.95 -16.64
C ARG A 34 7.63 2.81 -15.47
N ARG A 35 6.80 3.83 -15.73
CA ARG A 35 6.22 4.70 -14.69
C ARG A 35 5.27 3.93 -13.79
N LEU A 36 4.39 3.12 -14.38
CA LEU A 36 3.41 2.29 -13.67
C LEU A 36 4.11 1.19 -12.87
N ALA A 37 4.98 0.40 -13.51
CA ALA A 37 5.64 -0.75 -12.87
C ALA A 37 6.69 -0.35 -11.82
N GLY A 38 7.41 0.76 -12.04
CA GLY A 38 8.51 1.20 -11.20
C GLY A 38 8.11 2.26 -10.17
N GLY A 39 7.74 3.44 -10.65
CA GLY A 39 7.54 4.62 -9.80
C GLY A 39 6.35 4.50 -8.85
N SER A 40 5.20 4.10 -9.38
CA SER A 40 3.97 3.95 -8.57
C SER A 40 4.13 2.84 -7.53
N ASN A 41 4.75 1.74 -7.95
CA ASN A 41 5.03 0.59 -7.10
C ASN A 41 5.96 0.92 -5.92
N ILE A 42 7.07 1.61 -6.18
CA ILE A 42 8.03 2.02 -5.14
C ILE A 42 7.35 2.96 -4.13
N ASN A 43 6.58 3.93 -4.62
CA ASN A 43 5.85 4.87 -3.76
C ASN A 43 4.81 4.16 -2.89
N LEU A 44 4.05 3.22 -3.46
CA LEU A 44 3.07 2.45 -2.72
C LEU A 44 3.73 1.59 -1.64
N LYS A 45 4.82 0.89 -1.97
CA LYS A 45 5.57 0.08 -0.99
C LYS A 45 6.06 0.91 0.18
N SER A 46 6.74 2.03 -0.10
CA SER A 46 7.23 2.95 0.93
C SER A 46 6.09 3.53 1.78
N THR A 47 4.94 3.82 1.15
CA THR A 47 3.74 4.29 1.85
C THR A 47 3.19 3.25 2.81
N VAL A 48 3.07 1.99 2.38
CA VAL A 48 2.57 0.89 3.24
C VAL A 48 3.50 0.68 4.43
N GLU A 49 4.82 0.71 4.20
CA GLU A 49 5.82 0.58 5.27
C GLU A 49 5.74 1.71 6.29
N MET A 50 5.63 2.96 5.85
CA MET A 50 5.46 4.11 6.75
C MET A 50 4.13 4.05 7.51
N ALA A 51 3.06 3.65 6.84
CA ALA A 51 1.74 3.55 7.45
C ALA A 51 1.72 2.44 8.52
N ALA A 52 2.27 1.27 8.23
CA ALA A 52 2.39 0.17 9.20
C ALA A 52 3.24 0.55 10.42
N LYS A 53 4.35 1.28 10.21
CA LYS A 53 5.18 1.80 11.30
C LYS A 53 4.42 2.82 12.17
N SER A 54 3.74 3.77 11.53
CA SER A 54 2.92 4.79 12.21
C SER A 54 1.79 4.15 13.03
N ALA A 55 1.17 3.10 12.49
CA ALA A 55 0.16 2.31 13.19
C ALA A 55 0.74 1.62 14.44
N ALA A 56 1.91 0.97 14.30
CA ALA A 56 2.59 0.32 15.42
C ALA A 56 3.06 1.30 16.51
N MET A 57 3.16 2.60 16.20
CA MET A 57 3.47 3.66 17.18
C MET A 57 2.23 4.15 17.96
N GLY A 58 1.02 3.69 17.61
CA GLY A 58 -0.21 3.97 18.36
C GLY A 58 -0.27 3.19 19.67
N VAL A 59 0.68 3.42 20.58
CA VAL A 59 0.77 2.71 21.87
C VAL A 59 0.05 3.45 22.98
N THR A 60 -0.50 2.72 23.95
CA THR A 60 -1.09 3.34 25.13
C THR A 60 -0.04 3.83 26.11
N GLU A 61 -0.23 5.02 26.68
CA GLU A 61 0.70 5.62 27.65
C GLU A 61 0.94 4.70 28.86
N GLN A 62 -0.10 4.04 29.35
CA GLN A 62 0.00 3.12 30.49
C GLN A 62 0.89 1.91 30.17
N SER A 63 0.74 1.30 28.98
CA SER A 63 1.55 0.15 28.60
C SER A 63 3.01 0.54 28.35
N GLN A 64 3.22 1.72 27.76
CA GLN A 64 4.53 2.30 27.54
C GLN A 64 5.25 2.63 28.86
N ALA A 65 4.56 3.21 29.83
CA ALA A 65 5.12 3.52 31.15
C ALA A 65 5.51 2.26 31.94
N ASN A 66 4.81 1.14 31.71
CA ASN A 66 5.12 -0.16 32.34
C ASN A 66 6.19 -0.96 31.58
N GLY A 67 6.81 -0.41 30.53
CA GLY A 67 7.89 -1.06 29.78
C GLY A 67 7.45 -2.18 28.83
N THR A 68 6.13 -2.41 28.69
CA THR A 68 5.54 -3.40 27.79
C THR A 68 4.55 -2.71 26.85
N PRO A 69 5.04 -2.00 25.82
CA PRO A 69 4.19 -1.19 24.96
C PRO A 69 3.19 -2.06 24.19
N MET A 70 1.92 -1.69 24.30
CA MET A 70 0.78 -2.32 23.64
C MET A 70 0.09 -1.30 22.75
N ILE A 71 -0.42 -1.77 21.62
CA ILE A 71 -1.01 -0.95 20.56
C ILE A 71 -2.49 -0.74 20.85
N ASP A 72 -2.92 0.52 20.92
CA ASP A 72 -4.32 0.90 20.88
C ASP A 72 -4.83 0.84 19.44
N TYR A 73 -5.92 0.10 19.22
CA TYR A 73 -6.41 -0.15 17.86
C TYR A 73 -6.94 1.11 17.19
N SER A 74 -7.57 2.01 17.96
CA SER A 74 -8.17 3.24 17.44
C SER A 74 -7.07 4.21 17.02
N MET A 75 -6.09 4.45 17.89
CA MET A 75 -4.93 5.29 17.58
C MET A 75 -4.11 4.72 16.43
N ALA A 76 -3.89 3.41 16.40
CA ALA A 76 -3.17 2.76 15.31
C ALA A 76 -3.88 2.93 13.96
N HIS A 77 -5.21 2.77 13.93
CA HIS A 77 -6.01 2.97 12.73
C HIS A 77 -5.97 4.41 12.24
N GLU A 78 -6.13 5.39 13.14
CA GLU A 78 -6.03 6.81 12.79
C GLU A 78 -4.64 7.18 12.26
N ASN A 79 -3.59 6.72 12.95
CA ASN A 79 -2.20 6.95 12.54
C ASN A 79 -1.90 6.30 11.18
N PHE A 80 -2.42 5.10 10.93
CA PHE A 80 -2.34 4.43 9.65
C PHE A 80 -3.02 5.25 8.56
N LYS A 81 -4.30 5.60 8.77
CA LYS A 81 -5.14 6.35 7.83
C LYS A 81 -4.52 7.70 7.48
N ARG A 82 -3.97 8.42 8.47
CA ARG A 82 -3.30 9.71 8.27
C ARG A 82 -2.12 9.63 7.31
N ILE A 83 -1.30 8.58 7.40
CA ILE A 83 -0.16 8.37 6.49
C ILE A 83 -0.65 8.05 5.08
N LEU A 84 -1.70 7.24 4.93
CA LEU A 84 -2.27 6.94 3.61
C LEU A 84 -2.84 8.18 2.94
N ILE A 85 -3.65 8.96 3.67
CA ILE A 85 -4.24 10.21 3.17
C ILE A 85 -3.16 11.15 2.65
N ARG A 86 -2.09 11.32 3.43
CA ARG A 86 -0.99 12.21 3.07
C ARG A 86 -0.21 11.71 1.85
N ASN A 87 0.18 10.45 1.84
CA ASN A 87 1.11 9.93 0.84
C ASN A 87 0.44 9.57 -0.49
N LEU A 88 -0.84 9.19 -0.47
CA LEU A 88 -1.61 8.88 -1.67
C LEU A 88 -2.50 10.05 -2.13
N ALA A 89 -2.37 11.22 -1.49
CA ALA A 89 -3.17 12.41 -1.77
C ALA A 89 -4.68 12.10 -1.78
N LEU A 90 -5.17 11.51 -0.69
CA LEU A 90 -6.60 11.21 -0.50
C LEU A 90 -7.28 12.32 0.32
N ASN A 91 -8.61 12.28 0.32
CA ASN A 91 -9.49 12.99 1.24
C ASN A 91 -9.69 12.19 2.54
N GLU A 92 -10.37 12.77 3.52
CA GLU A 92 -10.62 12.13 4.82
C GLU A 92 -11.56 10.91 4.72
N ASP A 93 -12.41 10.88 3.71
CA ASP A 93 -13.28 9.75 3.35
C ASP A 93 -12.56 8.66 2.53
N MET A 94 -11.23 8.79 2.37
CA MET A 94 -10.37 7.92 1.55
C MET A 94 -10.64 7.99 0.04
N THR A 95 -11.42 8.96 -0.43
CA THR A 95 -11.54 9.21 -1.88
C THR A 95 -10.28 9.90 -2.42
N PRO A 96 -9.83 9.60 -3.65
CA PRO A 96 -8.66 10.27 -4.20
C PRO A 96 -8.94 11.74 -4.55
N LYS A 97 -7.95 12.62 -4.31
CA LYS A 97 -7.98 14.01 -4.81
C LYS A 97 -7.68 14.04 -6.31
N GLU A 98 -7.98 15.15 -6.98
CA GLU A 98 -7.73 15.35 -8.41
C GLU A 98 -6.28 15.07 -8.85
N LYS A 99 -5.30 15.29 -7.97
CA LYS A 99 -3.87 15.06 -8.23
C LYS A 99 -3.36 13.71 -7.72
N SER A 100 -4.25 12.82 -7.29
CA SER A 100 -3.86 11.51 -6.79
C SER A 100 -3.43 10.59 -7.93
N ILE A 101 -2.39 9.80 -7.67
CA ILE A 101 -1.93 8.75 -8.58
C ILE A 101 -2.77 7.47 -8.49
N VAL A 102 -3.73 7.42 -7.56
CA VAL A 102 -4.64 6.28 -7.34
C VAL A 102 -6.09 6.67 -7.62
N LYS A 103 -6.88 5.72 -8.12
CA LYS A 103 -8.33 5.85 -8.36
C LYS A 103 -9.18 5.28 -7.23
N ASN A 104 -8.68 4.23 -6.58
CA ASN A 104 -9.32 3.59 -5.46
C ASN A 104 -8.24 2.97 -4.55
N VAL A 105 -8.52 2.93 -3.25
CA VAL A 105 -7.65 2.33 -2.23
C VAL A 105 -8.50 1.49 -1.29
N ASN A 106 -8.20 0.20 -1.27
CA ASN A 106 -8.69 -0.74 -0.26
C ASN A 106 -7.53 -1.11 0.65
N TYR A 107 -7.79 -1.36 1.93
CA TYR A 107 -6.74 -1.82 2.85
C TYR A 107 -7.26 -2.79 3.89
N TYR A 108 -6.34 -3.57 4.42
CA TYR A 108 -6.54 -4.50 5.52
C TYR A 108 -5.41 -4.27 6.53
N LEU A 109 -5.74 -4.19 7.81
CA LEU A 109 -4.82 -3.87 8.89
C LEU A 109 -5.05 -4.86 10.02
N LEU A 110 -4.08 -5.74 10.26
CA LEU A 110 -3.99 -6.55 11.47
C LEU A 110 -3.21 -5.80 12.52
N ILE A 111 -3.79 -5.66 13.70
CA ILE A 111 -3.13 -5.17 14.91
C ILE A 111 -3.09 -6.36 15.87
N CYS A 112 -1.92 -6.69 16.39
CA CYS A 112 -1.73 -7.83 17.28
C CYS A 112 -0.91 -7.40 18.48
N ASN A 113 -1.50 -7.52 19.67
CA ASN A 113 -0.85 -7.31 20.96
C ASN A 113 -0.51 -8.62 21.66
N GLY A 114 -1.25 -9.70 21.35
CA GLY A 114 -1.24 -10.89 22.18
C GLY A 114 -1.97 -10.69 23.50
N THR A 115 -2.00 -11.75 24.32
CA THR A 115 -2.55 -11.70 25.67
C THR A 115 -1.79 -10.67 26.50
N ASN A 116 -2.53 -9.80 27.19
CA ASN A 116 -1.96 -8.68 27.94
C ASN A 116 -2.78 -8.39 29.21
N SER A 117 -2.12 -7.73 30.18
CA SER A 117 -2.71 -7.34 31.46
C SER A 117 -3.33 -5.94 31.47
N PHE A 118 -3.38 -5.26 30.32
CA PHE A 118 -3.77 -3.84 30.21
C PHE A 118 -5.23 -3.65 29.78
N GLY A 119 -6.02 -4.73 29.72
CA GLY A 119 -7.42 -4.69 29.28
C GLY A 119 -7.59 -4.43 27.78
N LEU A 120 -6.50 -4.46 27.01
CA LEU A 120 -6.56 -4.32 25.55
C LEU A 120 -6.90 -5.67 24.92
N LYS A 121 -7.61 -5.65 23.79
CA LYS A 121 -7.84 -6.90 23.04
C LYS A 121 -6.54 -7.41 22.43
N GLU A 122 -6.51 -8.73 22.26
CA GLU A 122 -5.33 -9.45 21.78
C GLU A 122 -4.99 -9.10 20.32
N GLY A 123 -6.02 -8.86 19.50
CA GLY A 123 -5.84 -8.35 18.16
C GLY A 123 -7.12 -7.84 17.52
N TYR A 124 -6.94 -7.07 16.46
CA TYR A 124 -8.00 -6.52 15.61
C TYR A 124 -7.63 -6.68 14.15
N ILE A 125 -8.62 -6.98 13.32
CA ILE A 125 -8.54 -6.86 11.88
C ILE A 125 -9.45 -5.71 11.48
N ILE A 126 -8.89 -4.70 10.83
CA ILE A 126 -9.63 -3.57 10.28
C ILE A 126 -9.53 -3.66 8.76
N SER A 127 -10.67 -3.67 8.09
CA SER A 127 -10.74 -3.72 6.63
C SER A 127 -11.52 -2.50 6.13
N PHE A 128 -11.02 -1.91 5.06
CA PHE A 128 -11.69 -0.85 4.33
C PHE A 128 -11.77 -1.26 2.88
N LYS A 129 -12.99 -1.46 2.39
CA LYS A 129 -13.26 -1.93 1.04
C LYS A 129 -14.45 -1.17 0.47
N ASP A 130 -14.25 -0.57 -0.69
CA ASP A 130 -15.30 0.12 -1.45
C ASP A 130 -16.09 1.14 -0.59
N GLY A 131 -15.38 1.88 0.27
CA GLY A 131 -15.96 2.90 1.15
C GLY A 131 -16.52 2.38 2.48
N MET A 132 -16.58 1.06 2.67
CA MET A 132 -17.08 0.44 3.90
C MET A 132 -15.95 0.04 4.83
N LEU A 133 -16.06 0.43 6.10
CA LEU A 133 -15.15 0.04 7.17
C LEU A 133 -15.76 -1.12 7.96
N ALA A 134 -15.00 -2.19 8.15
CA ALA A 134 -15.37 -3.30 9.02
C ALA A 134 -14.21 -3.63 9.97
N THR A 135 -14.57 -3.88 11.23
CA THR A 135 -13.63 -4.23 12.30
C THR A 135 -14.02 -5.56 12.91
N GLN A 136 -13.04 -6.46 13.05
CA GLN A 136 -13.20 -7.78 13.65
C GLN A 136 -12.20 -7.95 14.77
N GLU A 137 -12.64 -8.46 15.91
CA GLU A 137 -11.74 -8.89 16.99
C GLU A 137 -11.10 -10.23 16.64
N LEU A 138 -9.80 -10.36 16.96
CA LEU A 138 -9.04 -11.59 16.75
C LEU A 138 -8.44 -12.04 18.09
N SER A 139 -8.75 -13.27 18.50
CA SER A 139 -8.05 -13.88 19.63
C SER A 139 -6.71 -14.43 19.13
N THR A 140 -5.65 -13.69 19.44
CA THR A 140 -4.28 -14.07 19.07
C THR A 140 -3.59 -14.83 20.18
N GLY A 141 -4.14 -14.99 21.38
CA GLY A 141 -3.46 -15.65 22.49
C GLY A 141 -2.04 -15.12 22.74
N ASN A 142 -1.13 -15.97 23.22
CA ASN A 142 0.26 -15.58 23.47
C ASN A 142 1.08 -15.44 22.18
N LEU A 143 1.98 -14.45 22.16
CA LEU A 143 3.04 -14.30 21.15
C LEU A 143 4.26 -15.16 21.53
N PRO A 144 5.09 -15.62 20.57
CA PRO A 144 5.08 -15.31 19.13
C PRO A 144 3.98 -16.01 18.32
N LYS A 145 3.49 -15.36 17.26
CA LYS A 145 2.57 -15.96 16.27
C LYS A 145 2.93 -15.61 14.84
N SER A 146 2.69 -16.56 13.94
CA SER A 146 2.83 -16.37 12.50
C SER A 146 1.48 -16.18 11.83
N PHE A 147 1.36 -15.14 11.01
CA PHE A 147 0.16 -14.81 10.26
C PHE A 147 0.44 -14.90 8.77
N GLY A 148 -0.49 -15.47 8.00
CA GLY A 148 -0.47 -15.40 6.55
C GLY A 148 -0.86 -14.01 6.08
N VAL A 149 -0.10 -13.42 5.16
CA VAL A 149 -0.44 -12.12 4.57
C VAL A 149 -1.54 -12.30 3.53
N ASN A 150 -2.79 -12.31 4.01
CA ASN A 150 -4.01 -12.32 3.20
C ASN A 150 -5.06 -11.37 3.80
N GLU A 151 -6.20 -11.21 3.12
CA GLU A 151 -7.25 -10.25 3.50
C GLU A 151 -7.86 -10.52 4.89
N ASN A 152 -7.77 -11.77 5.36
CA ASN A 152 -8.31 -12.21 6.64
C ASN A 152 -7.22 -12.43 7.70
N PHE A 153 -5.95 -12.20 7.35
CA PHE A 153 -4.76 -12.49 8.15
C PHE A 153 -4.78 -13.84 8.88
N ASP A 154 -5.25 -14.89 8.21
CA ASP A 154 -5.41 -16.21 8.82
C ASP A 154 -4.03 -16.81 9.19
N ILE A 155 -3.93 -17.37 10.40
CA ILE A 155 -2.76 -18.08 10.93
C ILE A 155 -2.42 -19.31 10.06
N ASN A 156 -3.44 -19.97 9.51
CA ASN A 156 -3.29 -21.09 8.58
C ASN A 156 -3.45 -20.68 7.11
N GLY A 157 -3.54 -19.37 6.86
CA GLY A 157 -3.81 -18.83 5.54
C GLY A 157 -2.69 -19.07 4.54
N GLU A 158 -3.07 -19.11 3.27
CA GLU A 158 -2.14 -19.09 2.16
C GLU A 158 -1.47 -17.70 2.05
N GLY A 159 -0.19 -17.67 1.65
CA GLY A 159 0.59 -16.44 1.46
C GLY A 159 1.92 -16.39 2.21
N PRO A 160 2.71 -15.31 2.05
CA PRO A 160 3.92 -15.09 2.84
C PRO A 160 3.60 -15.08 4.33
N LYS A 161 4.35 -15.85 5.13
CA LYS A 161 4.18 -15.88 6.58
C LYS A 161 4.99 -14.77 7.24
N VAL A 162 4.34 -13.99 8.09
CA VAL A 162 4.97 -12.95 8.91
C VAL A 162 4.89 -13.37 10.37
N ASN A 163 6.05 -13.46 11.02
CA ASN A 163 6.14 -13.79 12.43
C ASN A 163 6.16 -12.52 13.28
N LEU A 164 5.20 -12.41 14.20
CA LEU A 164 5.14 -11.37 15.22
C LEU A 164 5.53 -12.00 16.55
N ASP A 165 6.72 -11.64 17.04
CA ASP A 165 7.26 -12.03 18.35
C ASP A 165 6.94 -11.01 19.46
N LYS A 166 6.46 -9.84 19.07
CA LYS A 166 6.09 -8.70 19.91
C LYS A 166 4.84 -8.04 19.36
N PRO A 167 4.16 -7.19 20.15
CA PRO A 167 3.07 -6.37 19.65
C PRO A 167 3.45 -5.66 18.34
N GLY A 168 2.59 -5.77 17.34
CA GLY A 168 2.88 -5.36 15.98
C GLY A 168 1.66 -5.25 15.09
N VAL A 169 1.92 -4.80 13.87
CA VAL A 169 0.91 -4.49 12.86
C VAL A 169 1.33 -5.10 11.53
N ILE A 170 0.37 -5.67 10.80
CA ILE A 170 0.53 -6.06 9.40
C ILE A 170 -0.49 -5.29 8.58
N ALA A 171 -0.04 -4.62 7.54
CA ALA A 171 -0.90 -3.86 6.63
C ALA A 171 -0.82 -4.44 5.22
N ILE A 172 -1.97 -4.50 4.55
CA ILE A 172 -2.12 -4.82 3.13
C ILE A 172 -2.88 -3.66 2.50
N ILE A 173 -2.40 -3.17 1.37
CA ILE A 173 -3.05 -2.11 0.60
C ILE A 173 -3.19 -2.60 -0.83
N GLU A 174 -4.38 -2.44 -1.37
CA GLU A 174 -4.69 -2.63 -2.78
C GLU A 174 -5.09 -1.28 -3.35
N ALA A 175 -4.34 -0.80 -4.32
CA ALA A 175 -4.60 0.47 -4.98
C ALA A 175 -4.73 0.28 -6.50
N GLU A 176 -5.70 0.96 -7.10
CA GLU A 176 -5.81 1.06 -8.55
C GLU A 176 -5.10 2.32 -9.02
N ILE A 177 -4.08 2.19 -9.88
CA ILE A 177 -3.24 3.32 -10.32
C ILE A 177 -3.89 4.01 -11.52
N THR A 178 -3.91 5.34 -11.52
CA THR A 178 -4.36 6.15 -12.65
C THR A 178 -3.33 6.10 -13.80
N PRO A 179 -3.68 5.57 -14.98
CA PRO A 179 -2.81 5.65 -16.14
C PRO A 179 -2.76 7.10 -16.65
N ALA A 180 -1.59 7.55 -17.10
CA ALA A 180 -1.38 8.86 -17.71
C ALA A 180 -1.75 8.86 -19.19
N VAL A 181 -1.75 7.68 -19.83
CA VAL A 181 -2.24 7.47 -21.19
C VAL A 181 -3.65 6.90 -21.13
N VAL A 182 -4.46 7.15 -22.16
CA VAL A 182 -5.81 6.57 -22.35
C VAL A 182 -5.70 5.06 -22.59
N MET A 183 -5.28 4.32 -21.56
CA MET A 183 -5.39 2.87 -21.50
C MET A 183 -6.62 2.52 -20.66
N PRO A 184 -7.49 1.61 -21.14
CA PRO A 184 -8.82 1.42 -20.58
C PRO A 184 -8.87 0.67 -19.23
N LYS A 185 -7.74 0.18 -18.70
CA LYS A 185 -7.71 -0.51 -17.40
C LYS A 185 -6.64 0.10 -16.51
N GLY A 186 -7.05 0.58 -15.34
CA GLY A 186 -6.12 0.87 -14.24
C GLY A 186 -5.45 -0.42 -13.79
N GLU A 187 -4.16 -0.35 -13.46
CA GLU A 187 -3.44 -1.49 -12.91
C GLU A 187 -3.70 -1.56 -11.41
N LYS A 188 -4.24 -2.70 -10.94
CA LYS A 188 -4.40 -2.97 -9.51
C LYS A 188 -3.09 -3.47 -8.94
N THR A 189 -2.54 -2.75 -7.99
CA THR A 189 -1.31 -3.12 -7.28
C THR A 189 -1.60 -3.42 -5.83
N LYS A 190 -1.21 -4.61 -5.36
CA LYS A 190 -1.32 -5.04 -3.97
C LYS A 190 0.05 -5.04 -3.29
N ARG A 191 0.20 -4.36 -2.16
CA ARG A 191 1.43 -4.31 -1.36
C ARG A 191 1.14 -4.53 0.10
N TRP A 192 2.14 -5.01 0.83
CA TRP A 192 2.02 -5.30 2.24
C TRP A 192 3.30 -4.92 2.99
N ALA A 193 3.16 -4.64 4.28
CA ALA A 193 4.27 -4.42 5.18
C ALA A 193 3.90 -4.88 6.59
N ALA A 194 4.91 -5.21 7.39
CA ALA A 194 4.76 -5.53 8.80
C ALA A 194 5.69 -4.67 9.63
N ALA A 195 5.21 -4.24 10.79
CA ALA A 195 5.96 -3.47 11.77
C ALA A 195 5.74 -4.06 13.16
N LYS A 196 6.78 -4.07 14.00
CA LYS A 196 6.71 -4.54 15.38
C LYS A 196 7.36 -3.54 16.30
N ILE A 197 6.86 -3.45 17.53
CA ILE A 197 7.45 -2.57 18.54
C ILE A 197 8.71 -3.21 19.09
N MET A 198 9.82 -2.49 18.98
CA MET A 198 11.10 -2.88 19.55
C MET A 198 11.35 -2.06 20.80
N SER A 199 11.12 -2.64 21.97
CA SER A 199 11.66 -2.08 23.22
C SER A 199 13.16 -2.37 23.25
N THR A 200 13.98 -1.32 23.22
CA THR A 200 15.43 -1.40 23.43
C THR A 200 15.67 -1.57 24.91
N THR A 201 15.87 -2.82 25.36
CA THR A 201 16.37 -3.08 26.71
C THR A 201 17.81 -2.56 26.78
N HIS A 202 18.02 -1.35 27.29
CA HIS A 202 19.34 -0.93 27.74
C HIS A 202 19.75 -1.88 28.87
N ARG A 203 20.66 -2.81 28.57
CA ARG A 203 21.44 -3.49 29.61
C ARG A 203 22.32 -2.41 30.24
N LEU A 204 21.94 -1.95 31.43
CA LEU A 204 22.84 -1.26 32.35
C LEU A 204 23.81 -2.27 32.95
#